data_AF-A0A7Y0AJJ2-F1
#
_entry.id   AF-A0A7Y0AJJ2-F1
#
_cell.length_a   1.000
_cell.length_b   1.000
_cell.length_c   1.000
_cell.angle_alpha   90.00
_cell.angle_beta   90.00
_cell.angle_gamma   90.00
#
_symmetry.space_group_name_H-M   'P 1'
#
loop_
_entity.id
_entity.type
_entity.pdbx_description
1 polymer ?
#
loop_
_entity_poly.entity_id
_entity_poly.type
_entity_poly.pdbx_seq_one_letter_code
_entity_poly.pdbx_strand_id
1 'polypeptide(L)'
;MQHINVRPFSKTELIEGFRKTFPKYKIQTSFGALQVRTSGFTLTGNVKIDAHPESGKISTQTQLDSTFFLILFFPIGLYVMMKKEKIRRLENEVIKGIKKILAEDQ
;
A
#
# COMPACT_ATOMS: atom_id res chain seq x y z
N MET A 1 5.61 -0.57 7.79
CA MET A 1 5.11 -1.88 7.39
C MET A 1 4.01 -2.21 8.35
N GLN A 2 2.81 -2.40 7.84
CA GLN A 2 1.66 -2.75 8.65
C GLN A 2 1.08 -4.07 8.16
N HIS A 3 0.73 -4.94 9.10
CA HIS A 3 0.11 -6.23 8.84
C HIS A 3 -1.33 -6.21 9.32
N ILE A 4 -2.22 -6.76 8.51
CA ILE A 4 -3.62 -6.96 8.84
C ILE A 4 -4.01 -8.40 8.51
N ASN A 5 -4.81 -8.98 9.40
CA ASN A 5 -5.42 -10.28 9.19
C ASN A 5 -6.90 -10.06 8.89
N VAL A 6 -7.36 -10.65 7.80
CA VAL A 6 -8.74 -10.67 7.34
C VAL A 6 -9.11 -12.14 7.09
N ARG A 7 -10.38 -12.41 6.77
CA ARG A 7 -10.77 -13.75 6.29
C ARG A 7 -10.18 -14.01 4.91
N PRO A 8 -10.04 -15.27 4.47
CA PRO A 8 -9.65 -15.57 3.11
C PRO A 8 -10.55 -14.87 2.09
N PHE A 9 -9.96 -14.37 1.01
CA PHE A 9 -10.63 -13.50 0.03
C PHE A 9 -10.11 -13.76 -1.39
N SER A 10 -10.78 -13.24 -2.42
CA SER A 10 -10.27 -13.31 -3.80
C SER A 10 -9.32 -12.15 -4.11
N LYS A 11 -8.16 -12.43 -4.74
CA LYS A 11 -7.27 -11.36 -5.23
C LYS A 11 -7.99 -10.44 -6.21
N THR A 12 -8.86 -10.99 -7.04
CA THR A 12 -9.56 -10.24 -8.08
C THR A 12 -10.53 -9.24 -7.47
N GLU A 13 -11.31 -9.66 -6.47
CA GLU A 13 -12.22 -8.79 -5.70
C GLU A 13 -11.45 -7.64 -5.03
N LEU A 14 -10.33 -7.95 -4.40
CA LEU A 14 -9.48 -6.92 -3.79
C LEU A 14 -9.02 -5.89 -4.84
N ILE A 15 -8.53 -6.34 -6.00
CA ILE A 15 -8.05 -5.45 -7.07
C ILE A 15 -9.19 -4.57 -7.63
N GLU A 16 -10.35 -5.16 -7.87
CA GLU A 16 -11.51 -4.42 -8.37
C GLU A 16 -12.05 -3.43 -7.35
N GLY A 17 -12.17 -3.84 -6.09
CA GLY A 17 -12.52 -2.98 -4.96
C GLY A 17 -11.55 -1.82 -4.82
N PHE A 18 -10.25 -2.03 -5.04
CA PHE A 18 -9.25 -0.97 -5.06
C PHE A 18 -9.48 0.02 -6.20
N ARG A 19 -9.77 -0.45 -7.41
CA ARG A 19 -10.06 0.42 -8.57
C ARG A 19 -11.31 1.28 -8.34
N LYS A 20 -12.33 0.71 -7.69
CA LYS A 20 -13.57 1.40 -7.32
C LYS A 20 -13.37 2.41 -6.18
N THR A 21 -12.64 2.02 -5.13
CA THR A 21 -12.42 2.84 -3.92
C THR A 21 -11.43 3.98 -4.18
N PHE A 22 -10.45 3.76 -5.06
CA PHE A 22 -9.37 4.71 -5.31
C PHE A 22 -9.20 5.04 -6.80
N PRO A 23 -10.21 5.62 -7.48
CA PRO A 23 -10.15 5.91 -8.92
C PRO A 23 -9.07 6.93 -9.28
N LYS A 24 -8.64 7.74 -8.29
CA LYS A 24 -7.59 8.75 -8.45
C LYS A 24 -6.17 8.17 -8.32
N TYR A 25 -6.02 6.95 -7.83
CA TYR A 25 -4.72 6.30 -7.65
C TYR A 25 -4.47 5.28 -8.76
N LYS A 26 -3.21 5.17 -9.17
CA LYS A 26 -2.76 4.18 -10.13
C LYS A 26 -2.56 2.85 -9.39
N ILE A 27 -3.43 1.90 -9.68
CA ILE A 27 -3.34 0.53 -9.16
C ILE A 27 -2.49 -0.29 -10.13
N GLN A 28 -1.34 -0.77 -9.66
CA GLN A 28 -0.45 -1.63 -10.44
C GLN A 28 -0.43 -3.04 -9.87
N THR A 29 -0.57 -4.01 -10.76
CA THR A 29 -0.49 -5.44 -10.46
C THR A 29 0.67 -6.01 -11.29
N SER A 30 1.80 -6.31 -10.66
CA SER A 30 2.98 -6.85 -11.36
C SER A 30 3.54 -8.03 -10.57
N PHE A 31 3.69 -9.19 -11.22
CA PHE A 31 4.23 -10.43 -10.65
C PHE A 31 3.67 -10.78 -9.26
N GLY A 32 2.34 -10.76 -9.11
CA GLY A 32 1.67 -11.13 -7.86
C GLY A 32 1.69 -10.07 -6.75
N ALA A 33 2.45 -8.98 -6.91
CA ALA A 33 2.44 -7.85 -6.00
C ALA A 33 1.47 -6.76 -6.47
N LEU A 34 0.66 -6.25 -5.54
CA LEU A 34 -0.26 -5.13 -5.74
C LEU A 34 0.42 -3.84 -5.26
N GLN A 35 0.27 -2.74 -5.98
CA GLN A 35 0.81 -1.43 -5.58
C GLN A 35 -0.20 -0.32 -5.85
N VAL A 36 -0.37 0.56 -4.86
CA VAL A 36 -1.19 1.77 -4.98
C VAL A 36 -0.26 2.97 -5.08
N ARG A 37 -0.32 3.68 -6.21
CA ARG A 37 0.56 4.81 -6.51
C ARG A 37 -0.24 6.08 -6.77
N THR A 38 0.26 7.23 -6.32
CA THR A 38 -0.25 8.54 -6.75
C THR A 38 0.12 8.79 -8.22
N SER A 39 -0.71 9.51 -8.96
CA SER A 39 -0.52 9.75 -10.41
C SER A 39 0.76 10.50 -10.79
N GLY A 40 1.40 11.21 -9.85
CA GLY A 40 2.78 11.69 -10.01
C GLY A 40 3.78 10.67 -9.46
N PHE A 41 4.79 10.29 -10.26
CA PHE A 41 5.88 9.42 -9.82
C PHE A 41 6.68 10.13 -8.71
N THR A 42 6.27 9.92 -7.47
CA THR A 42 6.96 10.41 -6.28
C THR A 42 7.37 9.21 -5.46
N LEU A 43 8.63 9.18 -5.01
CA LEU A 43 9.18 8.07 -4.22
C LEU A 43 8.29 7.75 -2.99
N THR A 44 7.64 8.78 -2.46
CA THR A 44 6.82 8.77 -1.23
C THR A 44 5.32 8.55 -1.49
N GLY A 45 4.91 8.44 -2.75
CA GLY A 45 3.52 8.27 -3.17
C GLY A 45 3.20 6.83 -3.59
N ASN A 46 3.81 5.83 -2.94
CA ASN A 46 3.65 4.42 -3.27
C ASN A 46 3.48 3.58 -2.01
N VAL A 47 2.44 2.73 -2.02
CA VAL A 47 2.21 1.69 -1.02
C VAL A 47 2.19 0.36 -1.75
N LYS A 48 3.16 -0.49 -1.45
CA LYS A 48 3.14 -1.88 -1.90
C LYS A 48 2.25 -2.68 -0.96
N ILE A 49 1.41 -3.52 -1.54
CA ILE A 49 0.50 -4.43 -0.85
C ILE A 49 0.91 -5.84 -1.22
N ASP A 50 1.25 -6.62 -0.21
CA ASP A 50 1.49 -8.05 -0.33
C ASP A 50 0.31 -8.79 0.30
N ALA A 51 -0.42 -9.52 -0.54
CA ALA A 51 -1.69 -10.15 -0.23
C ALA A 51 -1.57 -11.67 -0.39
N HIS A 52 -1.80 -12.37 0.72
CA HIS A 52 -1.87 -13.83 0.81
C HIS A 52 -3.33 -14.24 1.06
N PRO A 53 -4.11 -14.45 -0.01
CA PRO A 53 -5.57 -14.54 0.09
C PRO A 53 -6.02 -15.82 0.79
N GLU A 54 -5.36 -16.94 0.55
CA GLU A 54 -5.68 -18.23 1.19
C GLU A 54 -5.55 -18.19 2.71
N SER A 55 -4.59 -17.41 3.22
CA SER A 55 -4.37 -17.23 4.66
C SER A 55 -5.03 -15.98 5.23
N GLY A 56 -5.67 -15.16 4.39
CA GLY A 56 -6.26 -13.88 4.78
C GLY A 56 -5.25 -12.85 5.30
N LYS A 57 -3.95 -13.02 5.02
CA LYS A 57 -2.91 -12.08 5.49
C LYS A 57 -2.65 -11.03 4.43
N ILE A 58 -2.66 -9.76 4.83
CA ILE A 58 -2.27 -8.64 3.98
C ILE A 58 -1.24 -7.81 4.72
N SER A 59 -0.18 -7.43 4.01
CA SER A 59 0.83 -6.52 4.52
C SER A 59 1.03 -5.35 3.58
N THR A 60 1.36 -4.20 4.15
CA THR A 60 1.65 -2.98 3.42
C THR A 60 3.09 -2.56 3.68
N GLN A 61 3.77 -2.12 2.63
CA GLN A 61 5.14 -1.68 2.69
C GLN A 61 5.26 -0.32 2.00
N THR A 62 5.94 0.61 2.66
CA THR A 62 6.23 1.94 2.15
C THR A 62 7.74 2.19 2.12
N GLN A 63 8.16 3.32 1.54
CA GLN A 63 9.58 3.68 1.55
C GLN A 63 10.14 4.01 2.94
N LEU A 64 9.28 4.28 3.94
CA LEU A 64 9.74 4.42 5.33
C LEU A 64 10.31 3.10 5.88
N ASP A 65 9.93 1.96 5.29
CA ASP A 65 10.36 0.64 5.74
C ASP A 65 11.72 0.23 5.15
N SER A 66 12.23 0.98 4.18
CA SER A 66 13.56 0.80 3.62
C SER A 66 14.60 1.55 4.44
N THR A 67 14.88 1.04 5.64
CA THR A 67 15.92 1.56 6.56
C THR A 67 17.28 1.75 5.88
N PHE A 68 17.61 0.89 4.92
CA PHE A 68 18.86 0.94 4.15
C PHE A 68 19.01 2.21 3.29
N PHE A 69 17.92 2.71 2.68
CA PHE A 69 17.95 3.91 1.84
C PHE A 69 18.11 5.20 2.67
N LEU A 70 17.59 5.21 3.90
CA LEU A 70 17.64 6.38 4.78
C LEU A 70 19.06 6.66 5.30
N ILE A 71 19.88 5.62 5.48
CA ILE A 71 21.21 5.71 6.09
C ILE A 71 22.30 5.96 5.04
N LEU A 72 22.27 5.29 3.88
CA LEU A 72 23.31 5.44 2.85
C LEU A 72 23.13 6.66 1.93
N PHE A 73 21.90 7.12 1.72
CA PHE A 73 21.60 8.24 0.81
C PHE A 73 20.99 9.40 1.57
N PHE A 74 21.82 10.14 2.31
CA PHE A 74 21.40 11.22 3.20
C PHE A 74 20.37 12.21 2.61
N PRO A 75 20.50 12.71 1.35
CA PRO A 75 19.49 13.60 0.76
C PRO A 75 18.13 12.93 0.55
N ILE A 76 18.14 11.65 0.14
CA ILE A 76 16.92 10.85 -0.08
C ILE A 76 16.28 10.52 1.26
N GLY A 77 17.10 10.19 2.27
CA GLY A 77 16.65 9.94 3.64
C GLY A 77 15.92 11.13 4.24
N LEU A 78 16.50 12.33 4.14
CA LEU A 78 15.85 13.57 4.58
C LEU A 78 14.55 13.84 3.82
N TYR A 79 14.53 13.67 2.51
CA TYR A 79 13.32 13.85 1.71
C TYR A 79 12.18 12.92 2.15
N VAL A 80 12.48 11.63 2.38
CA VAL A 80 11.50 10.65 2.85
C VAL A 80 11.01 11.01 4.26
N MET A 81 11.91 11.44 5.15
CA MET A 81 11.54 11.92 6.49
C MET A 81 10.62 13.16 6.45
N MET A 82 10.94 14.15 5.62
CA MET A 82 10.11 15.36 5.46
C MET A 82 8.70 15.03 4.94
N LYS A 83 8.55 13.91 4.21
CA LYS A 83 7.27 13.43 3.69
C LYS A 83 6.66 12.30 4.52
N LYS A 84 7.24 11.95 5.67
CA LYS A 84 6.81 10.83 6.54
C LYS A 84 5.32 10.85 6.83
N GLU A 85 4.77 12.01 7.18
CA GLU A 85 3.34 12.14 7.43
C GLU A 85 2.50 11.83 6.20
N LYS A 86 2.89 12.35 5.03
CA LYS A 86 2.19 12.09 3.77
C LYS A 86 2.21 10.60 3.44
N ILE A 87 3.34 9.93 3.63
CA ILE A 87 3.49 8.48 3.42
C ILE A 87 2.56 7.71 4.35
N ARG A 88 2.56 8.04 5.65
CA ARG A 88 1.69 7.40 6.64
C ARG A 88 0.20 7.63 6.37
N ARG A 89 -0.18 8.84 5.95
CA ARG A 89 -1.57 9.14 5.56
C ARG A 89 -2.00 8.25 4.39
N LEU A 90 -1.18 8.13 3.36
CA LEU A 90 -1.45 7.25 2.22
C LEU A 90 -1.53 5.78 2.63
N GLU A 91 -0.60 5.28 3.44
CA GLU A 91 -0.62 3.90 3.96
C GLU A 91 -1.92 3.64 4.75
N ASN A 92 -2.31 4.57 5.62
CA ASN A 92 -3.53 4.47 6.41
C ASN A 92 -4.80 4.54 5.55
N GLU A 93 -4.84 5.38 4.51
CA GLU A 93 -5.93 5.42 3.54
C GLU A 93 -6.09 4.08 2.83
N VAL A 94 -4.99 3.51 2.35
CA VAL A 94 -4.96 2.20 1.70
C VAL A 94 -5.46 1.12 2.65
N ILE A 95 -5.00 1.08 3.90
CA ILE A 95 -5.44 0.09 4.90
C ILE A 95 -6.93 0.24 5.21
N LYS A 96 -7.43 1.47 5.38
CA LYS A 96 -8.86 1.71 5.57
C LYS A 96 -9.67 1.22 4.36
N GLY A 97 -9.17 1.45 3.14
CA GLY A 97 -9.75 0.92 1.91
C GLY A 97 -9.81 -0.60 1.90
N ILE A 98 -8.71 -1.28 2.24
CA ILE A 98 -8.66 -2.76 2.31
C ILE A 98 -9.70 -3.27 3.30
N LYS A 99 -9.75 -2.68 4.50
CA LYS A 99 -10.72 -3.06 5.52
C LYS A 99 -12.15 -2.85 5.04
N LYS A 100 -12.42 -1.77 4.31
CA LYS A 100 -13.74 -1.50 3.75
C LYS A 100 -14.11 -2.51 2.66
N ILE A 101 -13.26 -2.71 1.67
CA ILE A 101 -13.47 -3.64 0.55
C ILE A 101 -13.75 -5.06 1.08
N LEU A 102 -12.92 -5.54 2.01
CA LEU A 102 -13.01 -6.90 2.53
C LEU A 102 -13.98 -7.08 3.72
N ALA A 103 -14.59 -5.99 4.19
CA ALA A 103 -15.67 -6.02 5.19
C ALA A 103 -17.05 -5.72 4.59
N GLU A 104 -17.14 -5.07 3.41
CA GLU A 104 -18.40 -4.83 2.69
C GLU A 104 -18.90 -6.08 1.93
N ASP A 105 -18.03 -7.02 1.58
CA ASP A 105 -18.42 -8.33 1.01
C ASP A 105 -18.86 -9.35 2.09
N GLN A 106 -19.36 -8.85 3.24
CA GLN A 106 -19.92 -9.65 4.33
C GLN A 106 -21.40 -9.33 4.56
#